data_AF-A0A0L0F8M6-F1
#
_entry.id   AF-A0A0L0F8M6-F1
#
_cell.length_a   1.000
_cell.length_b   1.000
_cell.length_c   1.000
_cell.angle_alpha   90.00
_cell.angle_beta   90.00
_cell.angle_gamma   90.00
#
_symmetry.space_group_name_H-M   'P 1'
#
loop_
_entity.id
_entity.type
_entity.pdbx_description
1 polymer ?
#
loop_
_entity_poly.entity_id
_entity_poly.type
_entity_poly.pdbx_seq_one_letter_code
_entity_poly.pdbx_strand_id
1 'polypeptide(L)'
;MLAFNPRDRISVEDALAHPFLESLHDPRDEPVSSKPFDFEWETATPLTLDFIKALVFKEIIDCHPEAYNDIPNPLADKSHPQYEDIRKTLSATGKQLSVFDEVEQAMNPSPVNDRDQLDNSSSTSSLSSGRGA
;
A
#
# COMPACT_ATOMS: atom_id res chain seq x y z
N MET A 1 -5.72 36.24 -19.70
CA MET A 1 -5.96 35.50 -18.44
C MET A 1 -7.31 35.85 -17.81
N LEU A 2 -7.57 37.12 -17.50
CA LEU A 2 -8.87 37.55 -16.97
C LEU A 2 -9.82 37.87 -18.11
N ALA A 3 -10.69 36.92 -18.44
CA ALA A 3 -11.78 37.09 -19.40
C ALA A 3 -13.06 36.51 -18.78
N PHE A 4 -14.21 37.10 -19.09
CA PHE A 4 -15.48 36.65 -18.54
C PHE A 4 -15.87 35.25 -19.07
N ASN A 5 -15.78 35.07 -20.39
CA ASN A 5 -16.01 33.78 -21.03
C ASN A 5 -14.75 32.90 -20.85
N PRO A 6 -14.89 31.67 -20.32
CA PRO A 6 -13.78 30.75 -20.14
C PRO A 6 -13.01 30.45 -21.43
N ARG A 7 -13.69 30.45 -22.58
CA ARG A 7 -13.10 30.16 -23.89
C ARG A 7 -12.21 31.29 -24.41
N ASP A 8 -12.37 32.50 -23.87
CA ASP A 8 -11.59 33.68 -24.26
C ASP A 8 -10.35 33.84 -23.36
N ARG A 9 -10.16 32.95 -22.37
CA ARG A 9 -8.95 32.94 -21.55
C ARG A 9 -7.80 32.33 -22.36
N ILE A 10 -6.67 33.03 -22.34
CA ILE A 10 -5.39 32.54 -22.88
C ILE A 10 -5.08 31.14 -22.35
N SER A 11 -4.55 30.26 -23.20
CA SER A 11 -4.08 28.93 -22.81
C SER A 11 -2.80 29.03 -21.96
N VAL A 12 -2.40 27.93 -21.32
CA VAL A 12 -1.15 27.92 -20.53
C VAL A 12 0.04 28.01 -21.48
N GLU A 13 -0.03 27.34 -22.62
CA GLU A 13 0.99 27.31 -23.67
C GLU A 13 1.22 28.71 -24.25
N ASP A 14 0.16 29.43 -24.60
CA ASP A 14 0.26 30.80 -25.10
C ASP A 14 0.73 31.79 -24.01
N ALA A 15 0.39 31.52 -22.75
CA ALA A 15 0.84 32.34 -21.63
C ALA A 15 2.33 32.17 -21.33
N LEU A 16 2.87 30.95 -21.45
CA LEU A 16 4.31 30.67 -21.29
C LEU A 16 5.13 31.33 -22.41
N ALA A 17 4.59 31.36 -23.64
CA ALA A 17 5.21 32.07 -24.78
C ALA A 17 5.05 33.60 -24.75
N HIS A 18 4.40 34.17 -23.74
CA HIS A 18 4.16 35.62 -23.67
C HIS A 18 5.47 36.39 -23.40
N PRO A 19 5.70 37.58 -24.01
CA PRO A 19 6.96 38.33 -23.87
C PRO A 19 7.38 38.64 -22.43
N PHE A 20 6.42 38.70 -21.52
CA PHE A 20 6.68 38.88 -20.09
C PHE A 20 7.51 37.73 -19.47
N LEU A 21 7.38 36.50 -19.97
CA LEU A 21 8.10 35.31 -19.49
C LEU A 21 9.27 34.90 -20.40
N GLU A 22 9.59 35.67 -21.45
CA GLU A 22 10.60 35.31 -22.45
C GLU A 22 11.97 34.95 -21.85
N SER A 23 12.40 35.65 -20.80
CA SER A 23 13.67 35.37 -20.12
C SER A 23 13.72 34.04 -19.34
N LEU A 24 12.56 33.43 -19.10
CA LEU A 24 12.40 32.20 -18.29
C LEU A 24 11.86 31.02 -19.10
N HIS A 25 11.21 31.28 -20.24
CA HIS A 25 10.55 30.25 -21.04
C HIS A 25 11.56 29.31 -21.73
N ASP A 26 11.48 28.02 -21.44
CA ASP A 26 12.21 26.95 -22.14
C ASP A 26 11.28 25.76 -22.41
N PRO A 27 10.83 25.56 -23.68
CA PRO A 27 9.96 24.44 -24.03
C PRO A 27 10.50 23.04 -23.69
N ARG A 28 11.81 22.90 -23.45
CA ARG A 28 12.43 21.61 -23.08
C ARG A 28 12.32 21.32 -21.59
N ASP A 29 12.12 22.34 -20.76
CA ASP A 29 11.99 22.24 -19.30
C ASP A 29 10.52 22.37 -18.83
N GLU A 30 9.57 22.39 -19.78
CA GLU A 30 8.14 22.54 -19.54
C GLU A 30 7.36 21.29 -20.03
N PRO A 31 7.55 20.11 -19.40
CA PRO A 31 6.96 18.87 -19.86
C PRO A 31 5.45 18.78 -19.57
N VAL A 32 4.74 18.09 -20.46
CA VAL A 32 3.35 17.66 -20.23
C VAL A 32 3.35 16.25 -19.63
N SER A 33 2.45 15.99 -18.68
CA SER A 33 2.27 14.63 -18.14
C SER A 33 1.86 13.66 -19.25
N SER A 34 2.59 12.54 -19.38
CA SER A 34 2.29 11.49 -20.35
C SER A 34 0.98 10.75 -20.07
N LYS A 35 0.51 10.79 -18.81
CA LYS A 35 -0.73 10.16 -18.38
C LYS A 35 -1.67 11.21 -17.81
N PRO A 36 -2.95 11.23 -18.24
CA PRO A 36 -3.98 11.96 -17.53
C PRO A 36 -4.05 11.48 -16.07
N PHE A 37 -4.41 12.38 -15.17
CA PHE A 37 -4.75 11.97 -13.81
C PHE A 37 -6.05 11.15 -13.85
N ASP A 38 -6.08 10.08 -13.05
CA ASP A 38 -7.21 9.15 -12.98
C ASP A 38 -8.16 9.54 -11.84
N PHE A 39 -9.41 9.85 -12.18
CA PHE A 39 -10.49 10.21 -11.24
C PHE A 39 -11.48 9.06 -11.01
N GLU A 40 -11.17 7.83 -11.46
CA GLU A 40 -12.06 6.67 -11.27
C GLU A 40 -12.34 6.39 -9.79
N TRP A 41 -11.39 6.66 -8.89
CA TRP A 41 -11.59 6.49 -7.44
C TRP A 41 -12.71 7.37 -6.87
N GLU A 42 -12.92 8.55 -7.43
CA GLU A 42 -13.97 9.50 -7.02
C GLU A 42 -15.32 9.19 -7.68
N THR A 43 -15.31 8.64 -8.89
CA THR A 43 -16.52 8.46 -9.71
C THR A 43 -17.15 7.08 -9.57
N ALA A 44 -16.33 6.02 -9.45
CA ALA A 44 -16.80 4.64 -9.47
C ALA A 44 -17.34 4.17 -8.11
N THR A 45 -17.11 4.92 -7.03
CA THR A 45 -17.30 4.42 -5.66
C THR A 45 -17.85 5.53 -4.74
N PRO A 46 -18.77 5.20 -3.81
CA PRO A 46 -19.20 6.16 -2.80
C PRO A 46 -18.03 6.57 -1.90
N LEU A 47 -17.73 7.87 -1.86
CA LEU A 47 -16.69 8.46 -1.01
C LEU A 47 -17.11 8.50 0.48
N THR A 48 -17.23 7.34 1.11
CA THR A 48 -17.48 7.25 2.55
C THR A 48 -16.23 7.63 3.33
N LEU A 49 -16.40 8.12 4.56
CA LEU A 49 -15.26 8.49 5.42
C LEU A 49 -14.28 7.33 5.62
N ASP A 50 -14.79 6.12 5.81
CA ASP A 50 -13.94 4.95 6.07
C ASP A 50 -13.22 4.48 4.80
N PHE A 51 -13.85 4.63 3.63
CA PHE A 51 -13.18 4.42 2.35
C PHE A 51 -12.04 5.43 2.13
N ILE A 52 -12.27 6.72 2.39
CA ILE A 52 -11.22 7.76 2.28
C ILE A 52 -10.08 7.48 3.27
N LYS A 53 -10.38 7.12 4.53
CA LYS A 53 -9.34 6.75 5.51
C LYS A 53 -8.48 5.58 5.00
N ALA A 54 -9.11 4.58 4.39
CA ALA A 54 -8.40 3.43 3.83
C ALA A 54 -7.53 3.82 2.63
N LEU A 55 -8.02 4.69 1.73
CA LEU A 55 -7.23 5.22 0.61
C LEU A 55 -6.02 6.02 1.08
N VAL A 56 -6.19 6.91 2.06
CA VAL A 56 -5.11 7.70 2.63
C VAL A 56 -4.09 6.80 3.33
N PHE A 57 -4.55 5.84 4.14
CA PHE A 57 -3.65 4.88 4.79
C PHE A 57 -2.85 4.09 3.74
N LYS A 58 -3.50 3.60 2.69
CA LYS A 58 -2.82 2.91 1.58
C LYS A 58 -1.73 3.77 0.96
N GLU A 59 -2.03 5.02 0.59
CA GLU A 59 -1.05 5.91 -0.06
C GLU A 59 0.15 6.19 0.86
N ILE A 60 -0.09 6.33 2.18
CA ILE A 60 0.99 6.50 3.15
C ILE A 60 1.90 5.27 3.18
N ILE A 61 1.34 4.05 3.24
CA ILE A 61 2.15 2.82 3.26
C ILE A 61 2.87 2.58 1.93
N ASP A 62 2.25 2.91 0.81
CA ASP A 62 2.88 2.83 -0.51
C ASP A 62 4.12 3.77 -0.60
N CYS A 63 4.06 4.95 0.02
CA CYS A 63 5.14 5.94 0.03
C CYS A 63 6.16 5.71 1.17
N HIS A 64 5.71 5.18 2.31
CA HIS A 64 6.47 5.01 3.56
C HIS A 64 6.16 3.64 4.20
N PRO A 65 6.75 2.55 3.69
CA PRO A 65 6.47 1.19 4.20
C PRO A 65 6.81 1.01 5.69
N GLU A 66 7.80 1.75 6.19
CA GLU A 66 8.23 1.72 7.60
C GLU A 66 7.16 2.21 8.58
N ALA A 67 6.23 3.06 8.14
CA ALA A 67 5.22 3.68 9.00
C ALA A 67 4.05 2.72 9.35
N TYR A 68 4.03 1.51 8.80
CA TYR A 68 2.94 0.54 8.98
C TYR A 68 2.61 0.24 10.43
N ASN A 69 3.64 0.10 11.28
CA ASN A 69 3.45 -0.23 12.70
C ASN A 69 3.11 1.00 13.55
N ASP A 70 3.42 2.21 13.06
CA ASP A 70 3.27 3.46 13.80
C ASP A 70 1.90 4.11 13.56
N ILE A 71 1.27 3.81 12.42
CA ILE A 71 -0.01 4.40 12.02
C ILE A 71 -1.14 3.39 12.23
N PRO A 72 -2.22 3.75 12.96
CA PRO A 72 -3.37 2.88 13.13
C PRO A 72 -3.99 2.51 11.78
N ASN A 73 -3.99 1.21 11.45
CA ASN A 73 -4.64 0.71 10.25
C ASN A 73 -6.18 0.80 10.41
N PRO A 74 -6.88 1.63 9.59
CA PRO A 74 -8.33 1.81 9.69
C PRO A 74 -9.13 0.56 9.28
N LEU A 75 -8.48 -0.44 8.67
CA LEU A 75 -9.05 -1.73 8.28
C LEU A 75 -8.54 -2.90 9.15
N ALA A 76 -7.90 -2.62 10.30
CA ALA A 76 -7.46 -3.68 11.22
C ALA A 76 -8.64 -4.48 11.80
N ASP A 77 -9.77 -3.81 12.03
CA ASP A 77 -10.99 -4.46 12.51
C ASP A 77 -11.80 -5.04 11.33
N LYS A 78 -11.60 -6.33 11.08
CA LYS A 78 -12.35 -7.08 10.06
C LYS A 78 -13.85 -7.24 10.38
N SER A 79 -14.26 -6.95 11.62
CA SER A 79 -15.68 -6.99 12.01
C SER A 79 -16.44 -5.71 11.63
N HIS A 80 -15.73 -4.69 11.13
CA HIS A 80 -16.36 -3.44 10.70
C HIS A 80 -17.42 -3.71 9.61
N PRO A 81 -18.66 -3.19 9.73
CA PRO A 81 -19.77 -3.52 8.83
C PRO A 81 -19.49 -3.26 7.33
N GLN A 82 -18.61 -2.30 7.04
CA GLN A 82 -18.22 -1.90 5.68
C GLN A 82 -16.87 -2.50 5.24
N TYR A 83 -16.27 -3.41 6.02
CA TYR A 83 -14.92 -3.96 5.75
C TYR A 83 -14.84 -4.61 4.36
N GLU A 84 -15.77 -5.52 4.03
CA GLU A 84 -15.77 -6.22 2.75
C GLU A 84 -16.05 -5.27 1.58
N ASP A 85 -16.92 -4.27 1.77
CA ASP A 85 -17.22 -3.27 0.76
C ASP A 85 -15.98 -2.42 0.45
N ILE A 86 -15.26 -1.96 1.48
CA ILE A 86 -14.03 -1.18 1.32
C ILE A 86 -12.94 -2.05 0.69
N ARG A 87 -12.73 -3.28 1.17
CA ARG A 87 -11.72 -4.22 0.63
C ARG A 87 -11.96 -4.52 -0.84
N LYS A 88 -13.19 -4.88 -1.21
CA LYS A 88 -13.57 -5.18 -2.59
C LYS A 88 -13.38 -3.96 -3.49
N THR A 89 -13.76 -2.78 -3.01
CA THR A 89 -13.59 -1.53 -3.74
C THR A 89 -12.13 -1.22 -4.01
N LEU A 90 -11.26 -1.32 -2.99
CA LEU A 90 -9.81 -1.15 -3.12
C LEU A 90 -9.20 -2.15 -4.12
N SER A 91 -9.64 -3.41 -4.09
CA SER A 91 -9.20 -4.43 -5.06
C SER A 91 -9.64 -4.15 -6.50
N ALA A 92 -10.76 -3.45 -6.67
CA ALA A 92 -11.33 -3.11 -7.98
C ALA A 92 -10.74 -1.83 -8.58
N THR A 93 -10.11 -0.94 -7.80
CA THR A 93 -9.54 0.35 -8.29
C THR A 93 -8.28 0.18 -9.17
N GLY A 94 -8.05 -1.00 -9.75
CA GLY A 94 -7.16 -1.16 -10.92
C GLY A 94 -5.67 -0.85 -10.74
N LYS A 95 -5.21 -0.48 -9.53
CA LYS A 95 -3.81 -0.20 -9.22
C LYS A 95 -3.25 -1.38 -8.42
N GLN A 96 -2.76 -2.39 -9.13
CA GLN A 96 -2.00 -3.57 -8.66
C GLN A 96 -1.97 -3.75 -7.13
N LEU A 97 -3.00 -4.40 -6.57
CA LEU A 97 -2.92 -4.97 -5.22
C LEU A 97 -2.03 -6.22 -5.29
N SER A 98 -0.71 -6.04 -5.32
CA SER A 98 0.23 -7.11 -4.93
C SER A 98 0.57 -7.01 -3.44
N VAL A 99 0.55 -5.79 -2.89
CA VAL A 99 1.07 -5.51 -1.55
C VAL A 99 0.15 -5.98 -0.42
N PHE A 100 -1.19 -5.88 -0.55
CA PHE A 100 -2.07 -6.25 0.56
C PHE A 100 -2.17 -7.77 0.78
N ASP A 101 -2.25 -8.55 -0.29
CA ASP A 101 -2.26 -10.01 -0.19
C ASP A 101 -0.86 -10.54 0.23
N GLU A 102 0.24 -9.90 -0.19
CA GLU A 102 1.61 -10.26 0.24
C GLU A 102 1.89 -9.88 1.70
N VAL A 103 1.44 -8.72 2.18
CA VAL A 103 1.65 -8.31 3.58
C VAL A 103 0.83 -9.19 4.53
N GLU A 104 -0.41 -9.54 4.16
CA GLU A 104 -1.24 -10.45 4.97
C GLU A 104 -0.69 -11.89 4.97
N GLN A 105 -0.10 -12.35 3.87
CA GLN A 105 0.50 -13.68 3.75
C GLN A 105 1.92 -13.78 4.35
N ALA A 106 2.73 -12.73 4.28
CA ALA A 106 4.07 -12.70 4.89
C ALA A 106 4.04 -12.66 6.42
N MET A 107 2.95 -12.15 7.01
CA MET A 107 2.80 -12.00 8.46
C MET A 107 2.01 -13.14 9.13
N ASN A 108 1.48 -14.11 8.37
CA ASN A 108 0.87 -15.34 8.89
C ASN A 108 1.61 -16.59 8.38
N PRO A 109 2.78 -16.95 8.94
CA PRO A 109 3.38 -18.24 8.63
C PRO A 109 2.44 -19.36 9.10
N SER A 110 2.18 -20.32 8.21
CA SER A 110 1.46 -21.56 8.55
C SER A 110 2.05 -22.18 9.82
N PRO A 111 1.26 -22.79 10.72
CA PRO A 111 1.77 -23.35 11.96
C PRO A 111 2.86 -24.36 11.63
N VAL A 112 4.08 -24.09 12.10
CA VAL A 112 5.21 -25.00 12.01
C VAL A 112 4.78 -26.29 12.68
N ASN A 113 4.76 -27.38 11.92
CA ASN A 113 4.39 -28.70 12.40
C ASN A 113 5.54 -29.22 13.28
N ASP A 114 5.47 -28.95 14.58
CA ASP A 114 6.43 -29.43 15.57
C ASP A 114 6.34 -30.96 15.69
N ARG A 115 7.11 -31.68 14.86
CA ARG A 115 7.21 -33.14 14.96
C ARG A 115 8.60 -33.75 14.90
N ASP A 116 9.66 -32.95 15.02
CA ASP A 116 11.03 -33.49 15.10
C ASP A 116 11.81 -32.86 16.26
N GLN A 117 11.52 -33.26 17.51
CA GLN A 117 12.47 -33.22 18.62
C GLN A 117 12.19 -34.32 19.64
N LEU A 118 12.80 -35.49 19.48
CA LEU A 118 13.12 -36.41 20.58
C LEU A 118 14.45 -37.14 20.33
N ASP A 119 15.51 -36.36 20.17
CA ASP A 119 16.87 -36.85 20.39
C ASP A 119 17.35 -36.30 21.73
N ASN A 120 17.10 -37.04 22.82
CA ASN A 120 17.84 -36.81 24.05
C ASN A 120 18.40 -38.11 24.65
N SER A 121 19.71 -38.14 24.61
CA SER A 121 20.65 -39.01 25.31
C SER A 121 20.25 -39.38 26.75
N SER A 122 20.43 -40.65 27.10
CA SER A 122 20.68 -41.09 28.47
C SER A 122 21.64 -42.27 28.46
N SER A 123 22.93 -41.95 28.52
CA SER A 123 23.96 -42.88 28.99
C SER A 123 23.90 -42.90 30.51
N THR A 124 23.52 -44.04 31.12
CA THR A 124 23.80 -44.31 32.54
C THR A 124 24.60 -45.59 32.64
N SER A 125 25.85 -45.41 33.05
CA SER A 125 26.79 -46.45 33.47
C SER A 125 26.35 -47.07 34.79
N SER A 126 26.29 -48.39 34.89
CA SER A 126 26.38 -49.11 36.16
C SER A 126 27.25 -50.36 36.03
N LEU A 127 28.48 -50.24 36.56
CA LEU A 127 29.29 -51.39 36.97
C LEU A 127 28.65 -52.00 38.23
N SER A 128 28.46 -53.32 38.26
CA SER A 128 28.44 -54.07 39.53
C SER A 128 28.87 -55.52 39.29
N SER A 129 29.84 -55.95 40.10
CA SER A 129 30.62 -57.18 40.04
C SER A 129 29.84 -58.46 40.41
N GLY A 130 30.20 -59.57 39.76
CA GLY A 130 30.83 -60.70 40.44
C GLY A 130 29.98 -61.85 41.01
N ARG A 131 30.39 -63.08 40.62
CA ARG A 131 30.27 -64.40 41.31
C ARG A 131 28.83 -64.95 41.46
N GLY A 132 28.51 -66.22 41.24
CA GLY A 132 29.25 -67.44 40.98
C GLY A 132 28.37 -68.61 41.46
N ALA A 133 28.34 -69.72 40.71
CA ALA A 133 28.07 -71.10 41.15
C ALA A 133 28.31 -72.02 39.96
#